data_AF-A0A951WK77-F1
#
_entry.id   AF-A0A951WK77-F1
#
_cell.length_a   1.000
_cell.length_b   1.000
_cell.length_c   1.000
_cell.angle_alpha   90.00
_cell.angle_beta   90.00
_cell.angle_gamma   90.00
#
_symmetry.space_group_name_H-M   'P 1'
#
loop_
_entity.id
_entity.type
_entity.pdbx_description
1 polymer ?
#
loop_
_entity_poly.entity_id
_entity_poly.type
_entity_poly.pdbx_seq_one_letter_code
_entity_poly.pdbx_strand_id
1 'polypeptide(L)'
;MEFWDSIREGLQKRVNLAKKKAGDLRREINVELRLHDLRKSLKSMEAEREETYSLIGKKLHSVIRAGGVLRSEEFSQHLQVLEDISKRIRDIQSEINCFYELPSPPPKDEVEVQKDKDGGDSNAG
;
A
#
# COMPACT_ATOMS: atom_id res chain seq x y z
N MET A 1 1.16 -43.79 -26.43
CA MET A 1 1.79 -42.46 -26.47
C MET A 1 1.08 -41.49 -25.51
N GLU A 2 -0.26 -41.54 -25.42
CA GLU A 2 -1.14 -40.66 -24.63
C GLU A 2 -0.90 -40.55 -23.10
N PHE A 3 -0.46 -41.62 -22.41
CA PHE A 3 -0.22 -41.56 -20.97
C PHE A 3 0.87 -40.55 -20.58
N TRP A 4 1.99 -40.55 -21.32
CA TRP A 4 3.10 -39.64 -21.06
C TRP A 4 2.78 -38.19 -21.45
N ASP A 5 1.93 -37.99 -22.45
CA ASP A 5 1.44 -36.67 -22.86
C ASP A 5 0.53 -36.06 -21.78
N SER A 6 -0.38 -36.85 -21.19
CA SER A 6 -1.23 -36.42 -20.07
C SER A 6 -0.43 -36.05 -18.81
N ILE A 7 0.59 -36.84 -18.46
CA ILE A 7 1.52 -36.52 -17.36
C ILE A 7 2.26 -35.21 -17.63
N ARG A 8 2.76 -35.01 -18.86
CA ARG A 8 3.46 -33.79 -19.28
C ARG A 8 2.55 -32.57 -19.20
N GLU A 9 1.33 -32.66 -19.71
CA GLU A 9 0.35 -31.57 -19.63
C GLU A 9 -0.01 -31.22 -18.19
N GLY A 10 -0.24 -32.22 -17.33
CA GLY A 10 -0.54 -32.00 -15.92
C GLY A 10 0.60 -31.31 -15.16
N LEU A 11 1.85 -31.67 -15.46
CA LEU A 11 3.04 -31.00 -14.93
C LEU A 11 3.15 -29.56 -15.45
N GLN A 12 2.96 -29.34 -16.75
CA GLN A 12 3.02 -28.01 -17.36
C GLN A 12 1.97 -27.06 -16.76
N LYS A 13 0.74 -27.55 -16.53
CA LYS A 13 -0.33 -26.78 -15.87
C LYS A 13 0.07 -26.36 -14.45
N ARG A 14 0.65 -27.27 -13.66
CA ARG A 14 1.13 -26.96 -12.29
C ARG A 14 2.29 -25.97 -12.29
N VAL A 15 3.24 -26.10 -13.22
CA VAL A 15 4.34 -25.13 -13.37
C VAL A 15 3.81 -23.75 -13.73
N ASN A 16 2.86 -23.65 -14.66
CA ASN A 16 2.25 -22.37 -15.04
C ASN A 16 1.49 -21.74 -13.87
N LEU A 17 0.77 -22.54 -13.07
CA LEU A 17 0.10 -22.07 -11.86
C LEU A 17 1.09 -21.54 -10.81
N ALA A 18 2.20 -22.25 -10.59
CA ALA A 18 3.25 -21.81 -9.67
C ALA A 18 3.90 -20.50 -10.13
N LYS A 19 4.20 -20.37 -11.43
CA LYS A 19 4.72 -19.11 -12.01
C LYS A 19 3.75 -17.95 -11.82
N LYS A 20 2.45 -18.19 -12.03
CA LYS A 20 1.42 -17.17 -11.80
C LYS A 20 1.39 -16.73 -10.34
N LYS A 21 1.32 -17.68 -9.39
CA LYS A 21 1.35 -17.38 -7.95
C LYS A 21 2.61 -16.62 -7.52
N ALA A 22 3.78 -17.00 -8.04
CA ALA A 22 5.02 -16.29 -7.77
C ALA A 22 4.99 -14.84 -8.31
N GLY A 23 4.40 -14.63 -9.49
CA GLY A 23 4.18 -13.30 -10.05
C GLY A 23 3.22 -12.45 -9.21
N ASP A 24 2.16 -13.05 -8.69
CA ASP A 24 1.19 -12.39 -7.81
C ASP A 24 1.85 -11.98 -6.48
N LEU A 25 2.54 -12.92 -5.81
CA LEU A 25 3.29 -12.65 -4.58
C LEU A 25 4.35 -11.56 -4.75
N ARG A 26 5.06 -11.55 -5.89
CA ARG A 26 6.04 -10.50 -6.18
C ARG A 26 5.39 -9.12 -6.26
N ARG A 27 4.18 -9.02 -6.81
CA ARG A 27 3.44 -7.74 -6.87
C ARG A 27 3.00 -7.30 -5.48
N GLU A 28 2.48 -8.22 -4.67
CA GLU A 28 2.09 -7.94 -3.27
C GLU A 28 3.29 -7.44 -2.45
N ILE A 29 4.44 -8.13 -2.52
CA ILE A 29 5.65 -7.71 -1.82
C ILE A 29 6.10 -6.30 -2.25
N ASN A 30 6.03 -5.98 -3.54
CA ASN A 30 6.40 -4.64 -4.02
C ASN A 30 5.45 -3.55 -3.49
N VAL A 31 4.15 -3.85 -3.37
CA VAL A 31 3.17 -2.93 -2.77
C VAL A 31 3.50 -2.70 -1.29
N GLU A 32 3.77 -3.77 -0.54
CA GLU A 32 4.13 -3.68 0.88
C GLU A 32 5.44 -2.90 1.11
N LEU A 33 6.45 -3.11 0.26
CA LEU A 33 7.71 -2.35 0.33
C LEU A 33 7.45 -0.85 0.11
N ARG A 34 6.63 -0.49 -0.87
CA ARG A 34 6.28 0.91 -1.13
C ARG A 34 5.46 1.52 0.01
N LEU A 35 4.49 0.78 0.56
CA LEU A 35 3.73 1.20 1.74
C LEU A 35 4.63 1.43 2.96
N HIS A 36 5.61 0.55 3.16
CA HIS A 36 6.60 0.71 4.22
C HIS A 36 7.40 2.01 4.07
N ASP A 37 7.88 2.32 2.86
CA ASP A 37 8.64 3.54 2.59
C ASP A 37 7.79 4.81 2.76
N LEU A 38 6.52 4.76 2.35
CA LEU A 38 5.58 5.86 2.57
C LEU A 38 5.31 6.10 4.06
N ARG A 39 5.07 5.03 4.84
CA ARG A 39 4.90 5.14 6.30
C ARG A 39 6.13 5.71 7.00
N LYS A 40 7.33 5.30 6.56
CA LYS A 40 8.59 5.86 7.08
C LYS A 40 8.71 7.35 6.76
N SER A 41 8.36 7.74 5.54
CA SER A 41 8.36 9.14 5.10
C SER A 41 7.36 9.98 5.88
N LEU A 42 6.15 9.46 6.10
CA LEU A 42 5.11 10.11 6.91
C LEU A 42 5.62 10.40 8.32
N LYS A 43 6.16 9.38 9.01
CA LYS A 43 6.71 9.54 10.36
C LYS A 43 7.83 10.58 10.42
N SER A 44 8.68 10.63 9.39
CA SER A 44 9.74 11.65 9.28
C SER A 44 9.16 13.06 9.15
N MET A 45 8.16 13.25 8.31
CA MET A 45 7.50 14.55 8.09
C MET A 45 6.74 15.02 9.33
N GLU A 46 6.10 14.10 10.05
CA GLU A 46 5.44 14.41 11.33
C GLU A 46 6.45 14.88 12.39
N ALA A 47 7.64 14.28 12.42
CA ALA A 47 8.72 14.73 13.32
C ALA A 47 9.25 16.12 12.93
N GLU A 48 9.45 16.40 11.64
CA GLU A 48 9.87 17.70 11.13
C GLU A 48 8.84 18.80 11.46
N ARG A 49 7.54 18.47 11.36
CA ARG A 49 6.45 19.36 11.76
C ARG A 49 6.53 19.71 13.24
N GLU A 50 6.71 18.71 14.10
CA GLU A 50 6.81 18.90 15.55
C GLU A 50 8.04 19.74 15.94
N GLU A 51 9.18 19.48 15.30
CA GLU A 51 10.38 20.29 15.49
C GLU A 51 10.14 21.75 15.09
N THR A 52 9.46 21.99 13.97
CA THR A 52 9.11 23.33 13.50
C THR A 52 8.17 24.04 14.49
N TYR A 53 7.15 23.35 15.02
CA TYR A 53 6.29 23.89 16.08
C TYR A 53 7.09 24.25 17.33
N SER A 54 8.02 23.38 17.75
CA SER A 54 8.90 23.64 18.90
C SER A 54 9.75 24.90 18.69
N LEU A 55 10.31 25.07 17.50
CA LEU A 55 11.16 26.20 17.15
C LEU A 55 10.38 27.52 17.16
N ILE A 56 9.18 27.52 16.59
CA ILE A 56 8.23 28.65 16.64
C ILE A 56 7.91 29.00 18.10
N GLY A 57 7.55 28.01 18.92
CA GLY A 57 7.22 28.18 20.33
C GLY A 57 8.37 28.77 21.14
N LYS A 58 9.60 28.28 20.94
CA LYS A 58 10.82 28.81 21.58
C LYS A 58 11.06 30.27 21.20
N LYS A 59 10.89 30.61 19.93
CA LYS A 59 11.09 31.99 19.43
C LYS A 59 10.05 32.94 19.99
N LEU A 60 8.78 32.53 20.02
CA LEU A 60 7.69 33.26 20.68
C LEU A 60 8.00 33.53 22.16
N HIS A 61 8.36 32.50 22.92
CA HIS A 61 8.72 32.64 24.33
C HIS A 61 9.90 33.59 24.54
N SER A 62 10.93 33.51 23.69
CA SER A 62 12.09 34.39 23.77
C SER A 62 11.73 35.85 23.56
N VAL A 63 10.88 36.15 22.56
CA VAL A 63 10.45 37.52 22.26
C VAL A 63 9.59 38.10 23.37
N ILE A 64 8.61 37.33 23.87
CA ILE A 64 7.76 37.73 24.98
C ILE A 64 8.60 38.02 26.24
N ARG A 65 9.56 37.14 26.55
CA ARG A 65 10.47 37.33 27.71
C ARG A 65 11.32 38.58 27.58
N ALA A 66 11.76 38.92 26.37
CA ALA A 66 12.55 40.12 26.11
C ALA A 66 11.71 41.41 26.05
N GLY A 67 10.38 41.33 26.21
CA GLY A 67 9.47 42.47 26.00
C GLY A 67 9.47 43.00 24.56
N GLY A 68 9.93 42.17 23.62
CA GLY A 68 10.08 42.53 22.21
C GLY A 68 8.81 42.31 21.41
N VAL A 69 8.85 42.77 20.16
CA VAL A 69 7.79 42.53 19.16
C VAL A 69 8.30 41.52 18.13
N LEU A 70 7.49 40.51 17.83
CA LEU A 70 7.80 39.54 16.78
C LEU A 70 7.77 40.23 15.42
N ARG A 71 8.83 40.04 14.63
CA ARG A 71 8.83 40.47 13.23
C ARG A 71 7.87 39.57 12.44
N SER A 72 6.86 40.18 11.83
CA SER A 72 5.85 39.49 11.04
C SER A 72 6.47 38.60 9.95
N GLU A 73 7.51 39.08 9.27
CA GLU A 73 8.19 38.35 8.18
C GLU A 73 8.79 37.02 8.62
N GLU A 74 9.48 36.98 9.76
CA GLU A 74 10.08 35.74 10.26
C GLU A 74 9.03 34.74 10.69
N PHE A 75 7.92 35.21 11.27
CA PHE A 75 6.82 34.35 11.66
C PHE A 75 6.09 33.79 10.43
N SER A 76 5.88 34.62 9.41
CA SER A 76 5.32 34.20 8.12
C SER A 76 6.16 33.12 7.44
N GLN A 77 7.50 33.22 7.47
CA GLN A 77 8.38 32.18 6.94
C GLN A 77 8.19 30.83 7.65
N HIS A 78 8.09 30.83 8.98
CA HIS A 78 7.86 29.60 9.73
C HIS A 78 6.46 29.00 9.48
N LEU A 79 5.43 29.85 9.31
CA LEU A 79 4.09 29.39 8.92
C LEU A 79 4.09 28.77 7.53
N GLN A 80 4.82 29.35 6.57
CA GLN A 80 4.95 28.79 5.23
C GLN A 80 5.57 27.39 5.26
N VAL A 81 6.64 27.20 6.05
CA VAL A 81 7.28 25.89 6.23
C VAL A 81 6.29 24.88 6.82
N LEU A 82 5.49 25.27 7.82
CA LEU A 82 4.46 24.39 8.39
C LEU A 82 3.37 24.02 7.38
N GLU A 83 2.96 24.96 6.53
CA GLU A 83 1.97 24.72 5.48
C GLU A 83 2.51 23.72 4.44
N ASP A 84 3.76 23.88 4.03
CA ASP A 84 4.44 22.99 3.10
C ASP A 84 4.58 21.57 3.66
N ILE A 85 5.01 21.44 4.93
CA ILE A 85 5.09 20.13 5.61
C ILE A 85 3.70 19.49 5.72
N SER A 86 2.69 20.28 6.12
CA SER A 86 1.31 19.79 6.26
C SER A 86 0.71 19.35 4.92
N LYS A 87 1.06 20.02 3.83
CA LYS A 87 0.70 19.59 2.48
C LYS A 87 1.34 18.25 2.13
N ARG A 88 2.66 18.11 2.35
CA ARG A 88 3.37 16.84 2.09
C ARG A 88 2.81 15.67 2.90
N ILE A 89 2.46 15.90 4.18
CA ILE A 89 1.82 14.89 5.02
C ILE A 89 0.50 14.42 4.38
N ARG A 90 -0.35 15.36 3.94
CA ARG A 90 -1.62 15.04 3.27
C ARG A 90 -1.40 14.28 1.96
N ASP A 91 -0.41 14.67 1.17
CA ASP A 91 -0.08 14.00 -0.09
C ASP A 91 0.36 12.55 0.16
N ILE A 92 1.23 12.30 1.14
CA ILE A 92 1.67 10.95 1.53
C ILE A 92 0.49 10.13 2.08
N GLN A 93 -0.36 10.72 2.91
CA GLN A 93 -1.56 10.05 3.42
C GLN A 93 -2.53 9.68 2.29
N SER A 94 -2.71 10.56 1.31
CA SER A 94 -3.51 10.27 0.12
C SER A 94 -2.92 9.11 -0.69
N GLU A 95 -1.60 9.08 -0.88
CA GLU A 95 -0.94 7.98 -1.60
C GLU A 95 -1.11 6.65 -0.87
N ILE A 96 -0.97 6.64 0.47
CA ILE A 96 -1.23 5.46 1.30
C ILE A 96 -2.69 5.00 1.16
N ASN A 97 -3.65 5.92 1.22
CA ASN A 97 -5.07 5.60 1.09
C ASN A 97 -5.41 5.00 -0.28
N CYS A 98 -4.77 5.45 -1.36
CA CYS A 98 -4.95 4.84 -2.68
C CYS A 98 -4.58 3.34 -2.70
N PHE A 99 -3.62 2.89 -1.89
CA PHE A 99 -3.29 1.47 -1.78
C PHE A 99 -4.38 0.66 -1.05
N TYR A 100 -5.15 1.29 -0.16
CA TYR A 100 -6.25 0.66 0.56
C TYR A 100 -7.60 0.75 -0.16
N GLU A 101 -7.80 1.78 -0.99
CA GLU A 101 -8.99 1.99 -1.81
C GLU A 101 -8.95 1.25 -3.14
N LEU A 102 -7.79 0.72 -3.55
CA LEU A 102 -7.72 -0.21 -4.67
C LEU A 102 -8.62 -1.41 -4.34
N PRO A 103 -9.70 -1.65 -5.11
CA PRO A 103 -10.53 -2.81 -4.89
C PRO A 103 -9.63 -4.03 -5.05
N SER A 104 -9.46 -4.81 -3.98
CA SER A 104 -8.95 -6.17 -4.09
C SER A 104 -9.72 -6.80 -5.25
N PRO A 105 -9.04 -7.25 -6.34
CA PRO A 105 -9.74 -7.92 -7.41
C PRO A 105 -10.57 -9.04 -6.75
N PRO A 106 -11.88 -9.12 -7.02
CA PRO A 106 -12.72 -10.10 -6.37
C PRO A 106 -12.05 -11.46 -6.55
N PRO A 107 -11.99 -12.30 -5.50
CA PRO A 107 -11.50 -13.66 -5.66
C PRO A 107 -12.31 -14.25 -6.81
N LYS A 108 -11.64 -14.57 -7.92
CA LYS A 108 -12.32 -15.18 -9.06
C LYS A 108 -12.91 -16.47 -8.53
N ASP A 109 -14.23 -16.54 -8.54
CA ASP A 109 -15.02 -17.68 -8.09
C ASP A 109 -14.34 -18.97 -8.53
N GLU A 110 -14.13 -19.86 -7.56
CA GLU A 110 -13.73 -21.23 -7.83
C GLU A 110 -14.76 -21.80 -8.81
N VAL A 111 -14.28 -22.14 -10.01
CA VAL A 111 -15.08 -22.77 -11.06
C VAL A 111 -15.78 -23.97 -10.44
N GLU A 112 -17.11 -23.90 -10.29
CA GLU A 112 -17.92 -25.07 -10.02
C GLU A 112 -17.61 -26.10 -11.10
N VAL A 113 -16.97 -27.19 -10.71
CA VAL A 113 -16.83 -28.36 -11.56
C VAL A 113 -18.24 -28.95 -11.68
N GLN A 114 -18.94 -28.62 -12.76
CA GLN A 114 -20.07 -29.42 -13.24
C GLN A 114 -19.57 -30.87 -13.37
N LYS A 115 -20.06 -31.75 -12.49
CA LYS A 115 -20.03 -33.18 -12.76
C LYS A 115 -21.14 -33.44 -13.76
N ASP A 116 -20.76 -33.62 -15.01
CA ASP A 116 -21.67 -34.13 -16.03
C ASP A 116 -22.32 -35.42 -15.51
N LYS A 117 -23.65 -35.38 -15.48
CA LYS A 117 -24.48 -36.57 -15.51
C LYS A 117 -24.50 -37.06 -16.95
N ASP A 118 -24.04 -38.28 -17.16
CA ASP A 118 -24.57 -39.25 -18.12
C ASP A 118 -24.09 -40.61 -17.59
N GLY A 119 -24.97 -41.48 -17.10
CA GLY A 119 -25.90 -42.30 -17.90
C GLY A 119 -25.37 -43.73 -17.73
N GLY A 120 -26.02 -44.61 -16.97
CA GLY A 120 -27.22 -45.30 -17.41
C GLY A 120 -26.87 -46.78 -17.66
N ASP A 121 -27.54 -47.65 -16.90
CA ASP A 121 -27.73 -49.09 -17.05
C ASP A 121 -26.53 -50.05 -17.20
N SER A 122 -26.46 -51.00 -16.27
CA SER A 122 -26.55 -52.42 -16.65
C SER A 122 -27.04 -53.30 -15.50
N ASN A 123 -28.02 -54.10 -15.90
CA ASN A 123 -28.80 -55.12 -15.24
C ASN A 123 -27.98 -56.38 -14.90
N ALA A 124 -28.28 -57.06 -13.79
CA ALA A 124 -28.10 -58.50 -13.49
C ALA A 124 -28.46 -58.71 -12.01
N GLY A 125 -29.33 -59.61 -11.58
CA GLY A 125 -29.99 -60.78 -12.14
C GLY A 125 -30.47 -61.58 -10.94
#